data_AF-A0A2R6RRX5-F1
#
_entry.id   AF-A0A2R6RRX5-F1
#
_cell.length_a   1.000
_cell.length_b   1.000
_cell.length_c   1.000
_cell.angle_alpha   90.00
_cell.angle_beta   90.00
_cell.angle_gamma   90.00
#
_symmetry.space_group_name_H-M   'P 1'
#
loop_
_entity.id
_entity.type
_entity.pdbx_description
1 polymer ?
#
loop_
_entity_poly.entity_id
_entity_poly.type
_entity_poly.pdbx_seq_one_letter_code
_entity_poly.pdbx_strand_id
1 'polypeptide(L)'
;MKQGICKALLFLLLAMLSKPVSTRPHWRPSEATDGAVSYCLSWRLAVEANNIYAWRTVPIQCLKYVENYMTGGQYERDLNFIMEHITSYIDTIEVSDDGLDAWILDVDDTCISNLLYYRGKRFGCDPYDPDGFKRWALRGGCPAIPAVLRLFNKLVGRGFKVFLVTGRDEATLGQATLDNLHNQGFIGYQSIILR
;
A
#
# COMPACT_ATOMS: atom_id res chain seq x y z
N MET A 1 -73.06 20.94 32.01
CA MET A 1 -71.69 21.50 31.97
C MET A 1 -70.99 20.96 30.74
N LYS A 2 -70.88 21.80 29.70
CA LYS A 2 -70.17 21.54 28.44
C LYS A 2 -68.79 22.19 28.55
N GLN A 3 -67.69 21.45 28.35
CA GLN A 3 -66.40 21.97 27.89
C GLN A 3 -65.40 20.81 27.71
N GLY A 4 -65.61 20.02 26.68
CA GLY A 4 -64.57 19.19 26.06
C GLY A 4 -64.59 19.50 24.57
N ILE A 5 -63.43 19.46 23.91
CA ILE A 5 -63.19 19.51 22.44
C ILE A 5 -62.40 20.74 21.91
N CYS A 6 -62.22 21.85 22.63
CA CYS A 6 -61.63 23.06 22.01
C CYS A 6 -60.09 23.23 22.09
N LYS A 7 -59.29 22.20 22.41
CA LYS A 7 -57.81 22.29 22.41
C LYS A 7 -57.10 21.34 21.44
N ALA A 8 -57.73 20.24 21.03
CA ALA A 8 -57.11 19.29 20.10
C ALA A 8 -57.18 19.75 18.62
N LEU A 9 -58.22 20.51 18.24
CA LEU A 9 -58.38 21.02 16.87
C LEU A 9 -57.39 22.15 16.51
N LEU A 10 -56.88 22.90 17.49
CA LEU A 10 -55.94 24.01 17.22
C LEU A 10 -54.54 23.51 16.83
N PHE A 11 -54.11 22.36 17.38
CA PHE A 11 -52.80 21.77 17.05
C PHE A 11 -52.77 21.08 15.68
N LEU A 12 -53.91 20.56 15.21
CA LEU A 12 -54.00 19.94 13.88
C LEU A 12 -53.98 20.96 12.73
N LEU A 13 -54.42 22.20 12.96
CA LEU A 13 -54.41 23.25 11.93
C LEU A 13 -53.03 23.90 11.71
N LEU A 14 -52.13 23.88 12.70
CA LEU A 14 -50.78 24.42 12.57
C LEU A 14 -49.82 23.51 11.77
N ALA A 15 -50.12 22.22 11.65
CA ALA A 15 -49.30 21.26 10.90
C ALA A 15 -49.49 21.32 9.37
N MET A 16 -50.52 22.01 8.88
CA MET A 16 -50.88 22.02 7.45
C MET A 16 -50.39 23.27 6.69
N LEU A 17 -49.70 24.21 7.35
CA LEU A 17 -49.20 25.46 6.74
C LEU A 17 -47.68 25.52 6.56
N SER A 18 -46.94 24.54 7.08
CA SER A 18 -45.50 24.42 6.80
C SER A 18 -45.29 23.67 5.48
N LYS A 19 -45.29 24.40 4.35
CA LYS A 19 -44.68 23.88 3.12
C LYS A 19 -43.20 23.60 3.43
N PRO A 20 -42.67 22.39 3.18
CA PRO A 20 -41.23 22.21 3.19
C PRO A 20 -40.70 23.03 2.01
N VAL A 21 -40.05 24.16 2.31
CA VAL A 21 -39.12 24.75 1.35
C VAL A 21 -38.00 23.74 1.25
N SER A 22 -38.05 22.92 0.19
CA SER A 22 -36.89 22.17 -0.27
C SER A 22 -35.87 23.21 -0.71
N THR A 23 -35.09 23.68 0.27
CA THR A 23 -33.80 24.28 0.01
C THR A 23 -32.97 23.15 -0.55
N ARG A 24 -32.88 23.08 -1.89
CA ARG A 24 -31.81 22.34 -2.54
C ARG A 24 -30.54 22.76 -1.81
N PRO A 25 -29.77 21.83 -1.22
CA PRO A 25 -28.47 22.16 -0.71
C PRO A 25 -27.75 22.86 -1.85
N HIS A 26 -27.30 24.09 -1.60
CA HIS A 26 -26.41 24.76 -2.51
C HIS A 26 -25.18 23.84 -2.59
N TRP A 27 -25.08 23.09 -3.68
CA TRP A 27 -23.91 22.30 -4.00
C TRP A 27 -22.75 23.28 -4.09
N ARG A 28 -22.00 23.41 -2.99
CA ARG A 28 -20.66 23.99 -3.04
C ARG A 28 -19.82 22.98 -3.80
N PRO A 29 -19.10 23.37 -4.87
CA PRO A 29 -18.26 22.44 -5.59
C PRO A 29 -17.06 22.07 -4.70
N SER A 30 -17.23 21.01 -3.92
CA SER A 30 -16.16 20.13 -3.45
C SER A 30 -15.83 19.04 -4.49
N GLU A 31 -16.50 19.07 -5.65
CA GLU A 31 -16.48 18.02 -6.66
C GLU A 31 -15.10 17.78 -7.29
N ALA A 32 -14.25 18.81 -7.40
CA ALA A 32 -12.93 18.65 -8.02
C ALA A 32 -11.96 17.83 -7.15
N THR A 33 -12.01 18.01 -5.83
CA THR A 33 -11.18 17.23 -4.89
C THR A 33 -11.73 15.83 -4.68
N ASP A 34 -13.05 15.67 -4.65
CA ASP A 34 -13.70 14.37 -4.45
C ASP A 34 -13.58 13.47 -5.70
N GLY A 35 -13.76 14.04 -6.89
CA GLY A 35 -13.58 13.34 -8.16
C GLY A 35 -12.14 12.87 -8.40
N ALA A 36 -11.14 13.68 -8.03
CA ALA A 36 -9.73 13.30 -8.12
C ALA A 36 -9.40 12.14 -7.17
N VAL A 37 -9.88 12.18 -5.92
CA VAL A 37 -9.68 11.08 -4.95
C VAL A 37 -10.34 9.78 -5.44
N SER A 38 -11.58 9.86 -5.94
CA SER A 38 -12.30 8.71 -6.50
C SER A 38 -11.59 8.08 -7.71
N TYR A 39 -11.08 8.91 -8.63
CA TYR A 39 -10.25 8.44 -9.74
C TYR A 39 -9.00 7.72 -9.24
N CYS A 40 -8.26 8.30 -8.29
CA CYS A 40 -6.98 7.74 -7.85
C CYS A 40 -7.11 6.45 -7.05
N LEU A 41 -8.21 6.29 -6.29
CA LEU A 41 -8.61 5.02 -5.69
C LEU A 41 -8.81 3.94 -6.77
N SER A 42 -9.58 4.27 -7.80
CA SER A 42 -9.90 3.35 -8.90
C SER A 42 -8.65 3.01 -9.72
N TRP A 43 -7.80 4.00 -9.97
CA TRP A 43 -6.52 3.84 -10.67
C TRP A 43 -5.59 2.91 -9.89
N ARG A 44 -5.40 3.11 -8.58
CA ARG A 44 -4.57 2.22 -7.76
C ARG A 44 -5.11 0.80 -7.81
N LEU A 45 -6.41 0.60 -7.57
CA LEU A 45 -7.02 -0.72 -7.64
C LEU A 45 -6.80 -1.40 -9.00
N ALA A 46 -6.94 -0.65 -10.10
CA ALA A 46 -6.71 -1.18 -11.44
C ALA A 46 -5.24 -1.53 -11.71
N VAL A 47 -4.29 -0.79 -11.12
CA VAL A 47 -2.86 -1.12 -11.17
C VAL A 47 -2.55 -2.38 -10.36
N GLU A 48 -3.00 -2.46 -9.10
CA GLU A 48 -2.77 -3.62 -8.22
C GLU A 48 -3.42 -4.90 -8.76
N ALA A 49 -4.58 -4.77 -9.40
CA ALA A 49 -5.27 -5.88 -10.06
C ALA A 49 -4.74 -6.19 -11.48
N ASN A 50 -3.67 -5.51 -11.92
CA ASN A 50 -3.07 -5.66 -13.24
C ASN A 50 -4.02 -5.41 -14.44
N ASN A 51 -5.08 -4.62 -14.23
CA ASN A 51 -5.98 -4.15 -15.30
C ASN A 51 -5.38 -2.97 -16.08
N ILE A 52 -4.52 -2.19 -15.43
CA ILE A 52 -3.69 -1.15 -16.05
C ILE A 52 -2.23 -1.55 -15.86
N TYR A 53 -1.54 -1.85 -16.95
CA TYR A 53 -0.15 -2.25 -16.99
C TYR A 53 0.70 -1.26 -17.81
N ALA A 54 2.03 -1.38 -17.71
CA ALA A 54 3.00 -0.58 -18.46
C ALA A 54 2.86 0.96 -18.33
N TRP A 55 2.26 1.44 -17.25
CA TRP A 55 2.26 2.88 -16.92
C TRP A 55 3.69 3.33 -16.57
N ARG A 56 4.05 4.56 -16.99
CA ARG A 56 5.42 5.09 -16.84
C ARG A 56 5.61 5.92 -15.57
N THR A 57 4.56 6.60 -15.15
CA THR A 57 4.53 7.47 -13.98
C THR A 57 3.16 7.40 -13.34
N VAL A 58 3.09 7.66 -12.04
CA VAL A 58 1.82 7.93 -11.36
C VAL A 58 1.17 9.16 -12.00
N PRO A 59 -0.14 9.13 -12.33
CA PRO A 59 -0.83 10.32 -12.83
C PRO A 59 -0.65 11.50 -11.88
N ILE A 60 -0.29 12.67 -12.40
CA ILE A 60 0.06 13.83 -11.55
C ILE A 60 -1.09 14.25 -10.61
N GLN A 61 -2.34 14.06 -11.04
CA GLN A 61 -3.53 14.31 -10.22
C GLN A 61 -3.63 13.37 -9.00
N CYS A 62 -2.92 12.24 -9.02
CA CYS A 62 -2.86 11.26 -7.94
C CYS A 62 -1.66 11.43 -7.00
N LEU A 63 -0.81 12.44 -7.20
CA LEU A 63 0.33 12.71 -6.32
C LEU A 63 -0.06 12.72 -4.85
N LYS A 64 -1.05 13.55 -4.48
CA LYS A 64 -1.45 13.69 -3.08
C LYS A 64 -2.11 12.42 -2.53
N TYR A 65 -2.84 11.72 -3.39
CA TYR A 65 -3.44 10.44 -3.04
C TYR A 65 -2.36 9.39 -2.71
N VAL A 66 -1.36 9.22 -3.59
CA VAL A 66 -0.29 8.22 -3.38
C VAL A 66 0.59 8.59 -2.19
N GLU A 67 0.94 9.87 -2.02
CA GLU A 67 1.61 10.34 -0.81
C GLU A 67 0.84 9.92 0.45
N ASN A 68 -0.45 10.26 0.53
CA ASN A 68 -1.29 9.93 1.68
C ASN A 68 -1.46 8.41 1.86
N TYR A 69 -1.52 7.64 0.78
CA TYR A 69 -1.60 6.18 0.86
C TYR A 69 -0.33 5.57 1.47
N MET A 70 0.84 6.00 0.97
CA MET A 70 2.14 5.48 1.38
C MET A 70 2.57 5.96 2.78
N THR A 71 2.14 7.14 3.23
CA THR A 71 2.56 7.70 4.53
C THR A 71 1.45 7.81 5.56
N GLY A 72 0.18 7.65 5.17
CA GLY A 72 -0.99 7.74 6.05
C GLY A 72 -1.44 6.41 6.67
N GLY A 73 -0.59 5.39 6.58
CA GLY A 73 -0.79 4.07 7.20
C GLY A 73 -1.74 3.12 6.46
N GLN A 74 -2.37 3.53 5.35
CA GLN A 74 -3.20 2.60 4.59
C GLN A 74 -2.35 1.52 3.90
N TYR A 75 -1.20 1.90 3.32
CA TYR A 75 -0.23 0.93 2.79
C TYR A 75 0.17 -0.11 3.84
N GLU A 76 0.47 0.31 5.06
CA GLU A 76 0.84 -0.60 6.15
C GLU A 76 -0.30 -1.51 6.56
N ARG A 77 -1.55 -1.02 6.59
CA ARG A 77 -2.74 -1.85 6.87
C ARG A 77 -2.97 -2.89 5.78
N ASP A 78 -2.92 -2.49 4.52
CA ASP A 78 -3.06 -3.39 3.37
C ASP A 78 -2.00 -4.50 3.42
N LEU A 79 -0.74 -4.10 3.66
CA LEU A 79 0.39 -5.02 3.73
C LEU A 79 0.29 -5.98 4.92
N ASN A 80 -0.01 -5.48 6.12
CA ASN A 80 -0.16 -6.34 7.30
C ASN A 80 -1.30 -7.35 7.12
N PHE A 81 -2.43 -6.92 6.56
CA PHE A 81 -3.56 -7.82 6.28
C PHE A 81 -3.14 -8.98 5.38
N ILE A 82 -2.48 -8.70 4.24
CA ILE A 82 -2.03 -9.76 3.32
C ILE A 82 -0.95 -10.64 3.98
N MET A 83 -0.03 -10.07 4.75
CA MET A 83 1.03 -10.82 5.43
C MET A 83 0.49 -11.77 6.51
N GLU A 84 -0.59 -11.41 7.21
CA GLU A 84 -1.28 -12.30 8.13
C GLU A 84 -1.86 -13.51 7.41
N HIS A 85 -2.51 -13.31 6.25
CA HIS A 85 -3.03 -14.39 5.43
C HIS A 85 -1.92 -15.32 4.91
N ILE A 86 -0.82 -14.78 4.41
CA ILE A 86 0.34 -15.58 3.97
C ILE A 86 0.93 -16.36 5.15
N THR A 87 1.04 -15.72 6.31
CA THR A 87 1.55 -16.36 7.53
C THR A 87 0.69 -17.54 7.96
N SER A 88 -0.64 -17.40 7.92
CA SER A 88 -1.57 -18.50 8.21
C SER A 88 -1.47 -19.62 7.18
N TYR A 89 -1.27 -19.30 5.90
CA TYR A 89 -1.05 -20.32 4.88
C TYR A 89 0.24 -21.12 5.12
N ILE A 90 1.34 -20.44 5.45
CA ILE A 90 2.62 -21.10 5.80
C ILE A 90 2.45 -22.06 6.97
N ASP A 91 1.60 -21.74 7.95
CA ASP A 91 1.35 -22.63 9.09
C ASP A 91 0.72 -23.96 8.70
N THR A 92 0.01 -24.01 7.56
CA THR A 92 -0.60 -25.24 7.03
C THR A 92 0.35 -26.13 6.22
N ILE A 93 1.56 -25.64 5.93
CA ILE A 93 2.54 -26.38 5.11
C ILE A 93 3.42 -27.23 6.03
N GLU A 94 3.44 -28.54 5.81
CA GLU A 94 4.45 -29.44 6.37
C GLU A 94 5.73 -29.33 5.53
N VAL A 95 6.80 -28.83 6.13
CA VAL A 95 8.11 -28.69 5.46
C VAL A 95 8.83 -30.03 5.53
N SER A 96 9.26 -30.53 4.38
CA SER A 96 10.00 -31.78 4.22
C SER A 96 11.42 -31.66 4.75
N ASP A 97 11.97 -32.78 5.23
CA ASP A 97 13.37 -32.89 5.68
C ASP A 97 14.36 -33.02 4.51
N ASP A 98 13.89 -33.04 3.26
CA ASP A 98 14.75 -33.10 2.06
C ASP A 98 15.46 -31.77 1.73
N GLY A 99 15.02 -30.67 2.36
CA GLY A 99 15.58 -29.35 2.16
C GLY A 99 15.24 -28.70 0.82
N LEU A 100 14.18 -29.13 0.14
CA LEU A 100 13.77 -28.64 -1.19
C LEU A 100 12.59 -27.66 -1.16
N ASP A 101 11.94 -27.46 -0.01
CA ASP A 101 10.87 -26.49 0.16
C ASP A 101 11.39 -25.06 0.12
N ALA A 102 11.23 -24.41 -1.03
CA ALA A 102 11.74 -23.07 -1.28
C ALA A 102 10.65 -22.00 -1.18
N TRP A 103 11.06 -20.80 -0.76
CA TRP A 103 10.24 -19.59 -0.85
C TRP A 103 11.02 -18.50 -1.57
N ILE A 104 10.43 -17.84 -2.55
CA ILE A 104 11.09 -16.79 -3.33
C ILE A 104 10.53 -15.44 -2.91
N LEU A 105 11.41 -14.48 -2.64
CA LEU A 105 11.05 -13.08 -2.39
C LEU A 105 11.79 -12.18 -3.38
N ASP A 106 11.06 -11.20 -3.91
CA ASP A 106 11.71 -10.03 -4.51
C ASP A 106 12.36 -9.16 -3.41
N VAL A 107 13.26 -8.26 -3.81
CA VAL A 107 14.00 -7.39 -2.89
C VAL A 107 13.41 -5.98 -2.83
N ASP A 108 13.31 -5.29 -3.96
CA ASP A 108 12.94 -3.87 -4.03
C ASP A 108 11.44 -3.67 -3.84
N ASP A 109 11.06 -2.85 -2.86
CA ASP A 109 9.66 -2.64 -2.43
C ASP A 109 8.90 -3.93 -2.02
N THR A 110 9.65 -5.02 -1.77
CA THR A 110 9.20 -6.26 -1.13
C THR A 110 9.93 -6.49 0.19
N CYS A 111 11.25 -6.72 0.19
CA CYS A 111 12.05 -6.85 1.41
C CYS A 111 12.45 -5.48 1.97
N ILE A 112 12.95 -4.59 1.11
CA ILE A 112 13.45 -3.26 1.47
C ILE A 112 12.72 -2.18 0.68
N SER A 113 12.39 -1.06 1.31
CA SER A 113 11.59 -0.01 0.70
C SER A 113 12.42 1.06 0.00
N ASN A 114 12.00 1.43 -1.21
CA ASN A 114 12.53 2.55 -1.97
C ASN A 114 11.71 3.84 -1.76
N LEU A 115 10.77 3.86 -0.82
CA LEU A 115 9.90 5.01 -0.57
C LEU A 115 10.67 6.31 -0.32
N LEU A 116 11.84 6.24 0.34
CA LEU A 116 12.69 7.41 0.56
C LEU A 116 13.25 8.00 -0.74
N TYR A 117 13.55 7.17 -1.74
CA TYR A 117 13.90 7.65 -3.08
C TYR A 117 12.70 8.33 -3.74
N TYR A 118 11.55 7.64 -3.73
CA TYR A 118 10.36 8.11 -4.43
C TYR A 118 9.72 9.36 -3.81
N ARG A 119 9.94 9.65 -2.52
CA ARG A 119 9.61 10.95 -1.93
C ARG A 119 10.25 12.12 -2.70
N GLY A 120 11.51 11.96 -3.11
CA GLY A 120 12.23 12.94 -3.94
C GLY A 120 11.85 12.93 -5.43
N LYS A 121 11.00 11.98 -5.84
CA LYS A 121 10.49 11.79 -7.22
C LYS A 121 8.97 11.95 -7.28
N ARG A 122 8.41 12.77 -6.38
CA ARG A 122 6.97 13.03 -6.26
C ARG A 122 6.15 11.73 -6.24
N PHE A 123 6.57 10.78 -5.42
CA PHE A 123 5.95 9.46 -5.25
C PHE A 123 5.71 8.71 -6.58
N GLY A 124 6.61 8.88 -7.56
CA GLY A 124 6.52 8.23 -8.86
C GLY A 124 5.81 9.04 -9.95
N CYS A 125 5.42 10.30 -9.67
CA CYS A 125 4.96 11.23 -10.70
C CYS A 125 6.10 11.75 -11.58
N ASP A 126 7.35 11.70 -11.11
CA ASP A 126 8.52 11.96 -11.94
C ASP A 126 8.91 10.72 -12.75
N PRO A 127 9.41 10.88 -13.99
CA PRO A 127 9.97 9.77 -14.76
C PRO A 127 11.09 9.05 -14.00
N TYR A 128 11.16 7.74 -14.18
CA TYR A 128 12.23 6.93 -13.62
C TYR A 128 13.60 7.37 -14.13
N ASP A 129 14.50 7.63 -13.19
CA ASP A 129 15.88 8.05 -13.42
C ASP A 129 16.80 6.89 -12.99
N PRO A 130 17.25 6.04 -13.94
CA PRO A 130 17.99 4.82 -13.61
C PRO A 130 19.34 5.11 -12.97
N ASP A 131 20.07 6.13 -13.46
CA ASP A 131 21.37 6.49 -12.91
C ASP A 131 21.22 7.14 -11.52
N GLY A 132 20.18 7.95 -11.34
CA GLY A 132 19.80 8.52 -10.04
C GLY A 132 19.44 7.45 -9.03
N PHE A 133 18.64 6.46 -9.43
CA PHE A 133 18.29 5.33 -8.57
C PHE A 133 19.53 4.51 -8.21
N LYS A 134 20.39 4.21 -9.17
CA LYS A 134 21.65 3.47 -8.95
C LYS A 134 22.53 4.18 -7.92
N ARG A 135 22.76 5.48 -8.08
CA ARG A 135 23.53 6.29 -7.10
C ARG A 135 22.86 6.32 -5.72
N TRP A 136 21.54 6.36 -5.66
CA TRP A 136 20.80 6.33 -4.41
C TRP A 136 20.93 4.97 -3.71
N ALA A 137 20.74 3.87 -4.44
CA ALA A 137 20.78 2.49 -3.94
C ALA A 137 22.18 2.07 -3.47
N LEU A 138 23.24 2.56 -4.12
CA LEU A 138 24.63 2.36 -3.70
C LEU A 138 24.93 2.83 -2.28
N ARG A 139 24.11 3.72 -1.70
CA ARG A 139 24.28 4.17 -0.32
C ARG A 139 23.84 3.15 0.73
N GLY A 140 23.13 2.08 0.33
CA GLY A 140 22.78 0.97 1.24
C GLY A 140 21.85 1.35 2.40
N GLY A 141 21.00 2.36 2.21
CA GLY A 141 20.13 2.92 3.26
C GLY A 141 18.64 2.60 3.12
N CYS A 142 18.26 1.58 2.35
CA CYS A 142 16.86 1.21 2.14
C CYS A 142 16.33 0.54 3.42
N PRO A 143 15.28 1.04 4.09
CA PRO A 143 14.75 0.42 5.29
C PRO A 143 14.04 -0.91 4.98
N ALA A 144 14.07 -1.86 5.90
CA ALA A 144 13.22 -3.05 5.83
C ALA A 144 11.74 -2.67 5.77
N ILE A 145 10.97 -3.46 5.02
CA ILE A 145 9.52 -3.49 5.11
C ILE A 145 9.15 -4.41 6.29
N PRO A 146 8.67 -3.88 7.43
CA PRO A 146 8.64 -4.64 8.69
C PRO A 146 7.76 -5.90 8.63
N ALA A 147 6.64 -5.86 7.89
CA ALA A 147 5.76 -7.00 7.75
C ALA A 147 6.42 -8.16 7.00
N VAL A 148 7.19 -7.86 5.95
CA VAL A 148 7.92 -8.85 5.16
C VAL A 148 9.13 -9.39 5.93
N LEU A 149 9.81 -8.56 6.73
CA LEU A 149 10.88 -9.05 7.61
C LEU A 149 10.37 -10.09 8.63
N ARG A 150 9.17 -9.88 9.21
CA ARG A 150 8.55 -10.87 10.10
C ARG A 150 8.24 -12.18 9.35
N LEU A 151 7.69 -12.08 8.14
CA LEU A 151 7.43 -13.23 7.28
C LEU A 151 8.73 -14.00 6.96
N PHE A 152 9.77 -13.28 6.55
CA PHE A 152 11.08 -13.84 6.25
C PHE A 152 11.65 -14.64 7.43
N ASN A 153 11.65 -14.05 8.64
CA ASN A 153 12.13 -14.73 9.84
C ASN A 153 11.32 -15.99 10.15
N LYS A 154 10.01 -15.98 9.92
CA LYS A 154 9.16 -17.16 10.08
C LYS A 154 9.52 -18.25 9.07
N LEU A 155 9.70 -17.89 7.80
CA LEU A 155 10.08 -18.83 6.74
C LEU A 155 11.40 -19.53 7.07
N VAL A 156 12.44 -18.75 7.40
CA VAL A 156 13.75 -19.31 7.80
C VAL A 156 13.61 -20.18 9.05
N GLY A 157 12.88 -19.72 10.08
CA GLY A 157 12.67 -20.48 11.30
C GLY A 157 11.86 -21.77 11.14
N ARG A 158 11.03 -21.87 10.08
CA ARG A 158 10.28 -23.08 9.71
C ARG A 158 11.06 -24.05 8.82
N GLY A 159 12.28 -23.69 8.41
CA GLY A 159 13.15 -24.55 7.59
C GLY A 159 13.03 -24.34 6.08
N PHE A 160 12.23 -23.38 5.60
CA PHE A 160 12.16 -23.06 4.17
C PHE A 160 13.51 -22.56 3.64
N LYS A 161 13.85 -22.94 2.41
CA LYS A 161 14.95 -22.36 1.65
C LYS A 161 14.50 -21.05 1.02
N VAL A 162 14.80 -19.94 1.68
CA VAL A 162 14.42 -18.62 1.15
C VAL A 162 15.42 -18.16 0.09
N PHE A 163 14.96 -17.89 -1.11
CA PHE A 163 15.75 -17.30 -2.19
C PHE A 163 15.30 -15.85 -2.41
N LEU A 164 16.27 -14.95 -2.53
CA LEU A 164 16.03 -13.57 -2.91
C LEU A 164 16.32 -13.41 -4.39
N VAL A 165 15.44 -12.78 -5.15
CA VAL A 165 15.63 -12.50 -6.58
C VAL A 165 15.44 -11.01 -6.78
N THR A 166 16.35 -10.33 -7.48
CA THR A 166 16.29 -8.88 -7.66
C THR A 166 16.70 -8.44 -9.06
N GLY A 167 16.08 -7.36 -9.53
CA GLY A 167 16.47 -6.68 -10.77
C GLY A 167 17.74 -5.82 -10.65
N ARG A 168 18.28 -5.64 -9.43
CA ARG A 168 19.54 -4.92 -9.19
C ARG A 168 20.69 -5.65 -9.88
N ASP A 169 21.57 -4.89 -10.54
CA ASP A 169 22.70 -5.47 -11.25
C ASP A 169 23.82 -5.90 -10.29
N GLU A 170 24.36 -7.09 -10.51
CA GLU A 170 25.39 -7.66 -9.65
C GLU A 170 26.65 -6.79 -9.61
N ALA A 171 27.13 -6.39 -10.79
CA ALA A 171 28.41 -5.71 -10.96
C ALA A 171 28.51 -4.36 -10.22
N THR A 172 27.40 -3.65 -10.04
CA THR A 172 27.41 -2.33 -9.39
C THR A 172 26.70 -2.33 -8.05
N LEU A 173 25.58 -3.05 -7.92
CA LEU A 173 24.71 -2.97 -6.74
C LEU A 173 24.82 -4.19 -5.82
N GLY A 174 25.56 -5.23 -6.21
CA GLY A 174 25.68 -6.49 -5.47
C GLY A 174 26.05 -6.28 -4.01
N GLN A 175 27.24 -5.75 -3.74
CA GLN A 175 27.73 -5.58 -2.36
C GLN A 175 26.83 -4.65 -1.53
N ALA A 176 26.44 -3.49 -2.08
CA ALA A 176 25.57 -2.55 -1.39
C ALA A 176 24.20 -3.18 -1.04
N THR A 177 23.68 -4.07 -1.89
CA THR A 177 22.41 -4.77 -1.64
C THR A 177 22.56 -5.83 -0.54
N LEU A 178 23.64 -6.61 -0.58
CA LEU A 178 23.97 -7.59 0.47
C LEU A 178 24.11 -6.91 1.84
N ASP A 179 24.91 -5.85 1.91
CA ASP A 179 25.17 -5.10 3.15
C ASP A 179 23.87 -4.48 3.69
N ASN A 180 23.05 -3.89 2.80
CA ASN A 180 21.78 -3.32 3.18
C ASN A 180 20.83 -4.39 3.73
N LEU A 181 20.66 -5.54 3.06
CA LEU A 181 19.78 -6.62 3.51
C LEU A 181 20.22 -7.15 4.88
N HIS A 182 21.52 -7.39 5.05
CA HIS A 182 22.09 -7.82 6.32
C HIS A 182 21.81 -6.80 7.43
N ASN A 183 22.07 -5.52 7.19
CA ASN A 183 21.84 -4.45 8.17
C ASN A 183 20.35 -4.25 8.52
N GLN A 184 19.45 -4.62 7.62
CA GLN A 184 18.00 -4.57 7.85
C GLN A 184 17.44 -5.87 8.44
N GLY A 185 18.29 -6.87 8.74
CA GLY A 185 17.91 -8.09 9.44
C GLY A 185 17.49 -9.26 8.55
N PHE A 186 17.64 -9.17 7.22
CA PHE A 186 17.39 -10.29 6.31
C PHE A 186 18.59 -11.25 6.30
N ILE A 187 18.69 -12.05 7.36
CA ILE A 187 19.80 -12.98 7.61
C ILE A 187 19.32 -14.42 7.51
N GLY A 188 20.06 -15.28 6.81
CA GLY A 188 19.76 -16.72 6.71
C GLY A 188 18.99 -17.16 5.45
N TYR A 189 18.91 -16.31 4.43
CA TYR A 189 18.46 -16.74 3.10
C TYR A 189 19.47 -17.70 2.47
N GLN A 190 18.99 -18.61 1.62
CA GLN A 190 19.77 -19.64 0.94
C GLN A 190 20.68 -19.06 -0.15
N SER A 191 20.15 -18.15 -0.96
CA SER A 191 20.89 -17.45 -2.00
C SER A 191 20.17 -16.18 -2.42
N ILE A 192 20.92 -15.25 -3.01
CA ILE A 192 20.40 -14.07 -3.68
C ILE A 192 20.84 -14.10 -5.15
N ILE A 193 19.90 -13.87 -6.04
CA ILE A 193 20.09 -13.86 -7.49
C ILE A 193 19.90 -12.42 -7.96
N LEU A 194 20.99 -11.83 -8.46
CA LEU A 194 21.03 -10.49 -9.05
C LEU A 194 21.01 -10.59 -10.58
N ARG A 195 20.76 -9.45 -11.25
CA ARG A 195 20.73 -9.34 -12.71
C ARG A 195 22.11 -9.12 -13.33
#